data_AF-A0A8T2VH14-F1
#
_entry.id   AF-A0A8T2VH14-F1
#
_cell.length_a   1.000
_cell.length_b   1.000
_cell.length_c   1.000
_cell.angle_alpha   90.00
_cell.angle_beta   90.00
_cell.angle_gamma   90.00
#
_symmetry.space_group_name_H-M   'P 1'
#
loop_
_entity.id
_entity.type
_entity.pdbx_description
1 polymer ?
#
loop_
_entity_poly.entity_id
_entity_poly.type
_entity_poly.pdbx_seq_one_letter_code
_entity_poly.pdbx_strand_id
1 'polypeptide(L)'
;MGPAGELRYPSYPESNGTWRFPGIGEFQCYDKYMLSSLRAAANGIGKPEWGHGGPCDSGCYNNWPEDTDFFRRDGGWNSPYGEFFLQWYSDLLLAHGERILASAEGVFRESGVKISGKVAGIHWHYGSRSHPAELTAGYYNTRFRDGYLPIANMFGRHGVVLNFTCIEMKDYEQVPEARCSPENLIKQVILAARKAGVPVAGENALPRFDEGAYRQILFNSRLTFHDDPHEASFEPMCAFTFLRMSQNLFQGDNWQQFVSFVQQMAAGKVINEWEVADKASVLAHETNPIVQEAASALT
;
A
#
# COMPACT_ATOMS: atom_id res chain seq x y z
N MET A 1 -12.41 -5.75 3.46
CA MET A 1 -11.15 -6.09 2.79
C MET A 1 -10.15 -6.69 3.76
N GLY A 2 -9.95 -6.08 4.95
CA GLY A 2 -9.03 -6.62 5.94
C GLY A 2 -8.69 -5.60 7.04
N PRO A 3 -7.61 -5.83 7.81
CA PRO A 3 -7.13 -4.91 8.85
C PRO A 3 -6.88 -3.51 8.28
N ALA A 4 -7.16 -2.47 9.08
CA ALA A 4 -7.10 -1.06 8.65
C ALA A 4 -7.93 -0.71 7.38
N GLY A 5 -8.87 -1.58 6.98
CA GLY A 5 -9.64 -1.41 5.75
C GLY A 5 -8.90 -1.84 4.48
N GLU A 6 -7.70 -2.41 4.60
CA GLU A 6 -6.82 -2.77 3.49
C GLU A 6 -7.07 -4.21 3.01
N LEU A 7 -6.88 -4.48 1.72
CA LEU A 7 -6.91 -5.84 1.17
C LEU A 7 -5.60 -6.56 1.52
N ARG A 8 -5.51 -7.14 2.72
CA ARG A 8 -4.36 -7.93 3.17
C ARG A 8 -4.69 -8.79 4.38
N TYR A 9 -3.74 -9.64 4.75
CA TYR A 9 -3.72 -10.32 6.04
C TYR A 9 -3.12 -9.44 7.16
N PRO A 10 -3.44 -9.72 8.45
CA PRO A 10 -2.86 -9.03 9.60
C PRO A 10 -1.43 -9.50 9.94
N SER A 11 -0.49 -9.47 8.99
CA SER A 11 0.84 -10.08 9.16
C SER A 11 1.85 -9.30 10.01
N TYR A 12 1.56 -8.03 10.33
CA TYR A 12 2.40 -7.14 11.13
C TYR A 12 1.60 -6.44 12.25
N PRO A 13 1.05 -7.18 13.23
CA PRO A 13 0.31 -6.57 14.33
C PRO A 13 1.25 -5.84 15.30
N GLU A 14 1.22 -4.50 15.30
CA GLU A 14 2.02 -3.67 16.22
C GLU A 14 1.52 -3.75 17.67
N SER A 15 0.27 -4.16 17.89
CA SER A 15 -0.33 -4.24 19.22
C SER A 15 0.51 -5.11 20.16
N ASN A 16 0.74 -4.62 21.38
CA ASN A 16 1.52 -5.30 22.42
C ASN A 16 2.97 -5.65 22.03
N GLY A 17 3.49 -5.06 20.95
CA GLY A 17 4.86 -5.30 20.49
C GLY A 17 5.10 -6.67 19.87
N THR A 18 4.03 -7.36 19.44
CA THR A 18 4.12 -8.65 18.74
C THR A 18 5.02 -8.54 17.50
N TRP A 19 4.79 -7.51 16.70
CA TRP A 19 5.64 -7.15 15.58
C TRP A 19 6.23 -5.75 15.78
N ARG A 20 7.45 -5.55 15.27
CA ARG A 20 8.12 -4.26 15.18
C ARG A 20 8.76 -4.11 13.81
N PHE A 21 8.65 -2.92 13.25
CA PHE A 21 9.36 -2.58 12.03
C PHE A 21 10.88 -2.78 12.20
N PRO A 22 11.58 -3.41 11.24
CA PRO A 22 11.11 -3.86 9.92
C PRO A 22 10.91 -5.39 9.83
N GLY A 23 10.39 -6.08 10.84
CA GLY A 23 10.28 -7.55 10.82
C GLY A 23 9.51 -8.14 9.62
N ILE A 24 9.82 -9.36 9.22
CA ILE A 24 9.19 -10.06 8.07
C ILE A 24 7.68 -10.32 8.22
N GLY A 25 7.15 -10.30 9.45
CA GLY A 25 5.77 -10.69 9.75
C GLY A 25 5.56 -12.21 9.75
N GLU A 26 4.31 -12.65 9.83
CA GLU A 26 3.95 -14.08 9.78
C GLU A 26 2.73 -14.34 8.89
N PHE A 27 2.67 -15.53 8.28
CA PHE A 27 1.48 -15.99 7.56
C PHE A 27 0.28 -16.14 8.52
N GLN A 28 -0.89 -15.66 8.11
CA GLN A 28 -2.09 -15.60 8.97
C GLN A 28 -3.17 -16.57 8.49
N CYS A 29 -2.82 -17.84 8.33
CA CYS A 29 -3.68 -18.86 7.72
C CYS A 29 -3.87 -20.14 8.54
N TYR A 30 -3.74 -20.02 9.87
CA TYR A 30 -3.77 -21.17 10.79
C TYR A 30 -5.14 -21.42 11.43
N ASP A 31 -6.18 -20.66 11.06
CA ASP A 31 -7.53 -21.00 11.49
C ASP A 31 -8.03 -22.27 10.80
N LYS A 32 -8.98 -22.95 11.44
CA LYS A 32 -9.49 -24.24 10.98
C LYS A 32 -10.05 -24.23 9.54
N TYR A 33 -10.55 -23.10 9.05
CA TYR A 33 -11.15 -23.01 7.71
C TYR A 33 -10.05 -22.86 6.66
N MET A 34 -9.07 -21.99 6.88
CA MET A 34 -7.92 -21.86 5.98
C MET A 34 -7.10 -23.14 5.93
N LEU A 35 -6.85 -23.80 7.07
CA LEU A 35 -6.17 -25.10 7.08
C LEU A 35 -6.93 -26.17 6.30
N SER A 36 -8.27 -26.21 6.40
CA SER A 36 -9.08 -27.12 5.60
C SER A 36 -8.99 -26.79 4.10
N SER A 37 -8.97 -25.51 3.74
CA SER A 37 -8.82 -25.04 2.36
C SER A 37 -7.45 -25.44 1.77
N LEU A 38 -6.37 -25.22 2.53
CA LEU A 38 -5.02 -25.61 2.15
C LEU A 38 -4.92 -27.11 1.91
N ARG A 39 -5.47 -27.91 2.83
CA ARG A 39 -5.50 -29.38 2.72
C ARG A 39 -6.24 -29.84 1.47
N ALA A 40 -7.37 -29.21 1.14
CA ALA A 40 -8.11 -29.50 -0.07
C ALA A 40 -7.32 -29.14 -1.34
N ALA A 41 -6.69 -27.96 -1.37
CA ALA A 41 -5.85 -27.52 -2.49
C ALA A 41 -4.66 -28.48 -2.72
N ALA A 42 -3.99 -28.88 -1.64
CA ALA A 42 -2.86 -29.81 -1.68
C ALA A 42 -3.27 -31.21 -2.18
N ASN A 43 -4.41 -31.72 -1.70
CA ASN A 43 -4.99 -32.97 -2.22
C ASN A 43 -5.35 -32.89 -3.70
N GLY A 44 -5.88 -31.74 -4.15
CA GLY A 44 -6.29 -31.52 -5.54
C GLY A 44 -5.16 -31.61 -6.56
N ILE A 45 -3.92 -31.35 -6.12
CA ILE A 45 -2.71 -31.48 -6.97
C ILE A 45 -1.92 -32.77 -6.70
N GLY A 46 -2.48 -33.70 -5.91
CA GLY A 46 -1.83 -34.97 -5.59
C GLY A 46 -0.62 -34.83 -4.66
N LYS A 47 -0.56 -33.77 -3.85
CA LYS A 47 0.50 -33.47 -2.87
C LYS A 47 -0.08 -33.28 -1.47
N PRO A 48 -0.77 -34.29 -0.89
CA PRO A 48 -1.43 -34.18 0.41
C PRO A 48 -0.51 -33.67 1.53
N GLU A 49 0.79 -33.98 1.45
CA GLU A 49 1.82 -33.58 2.40
C GLU A 49 2.05 -32.06 2.46
N TRP A 50 1.73 -31.32 1.39
CA TRP A 50 1.78 -29.85 1.36
C TRP A 50 0.59 -29.21 2.09
N GLY A 51 -0.41 -30.01 2.47
CA GLY A 51 -1.64 -29.58 3.12
C GLY A 51 -1.62 -29.61 4.64
N HIS A 52 -0.46 -29.91 5.27
CA HIS A 52 -0.36 -30.08 6.72
C HIS A 52 -0.31 -28.77 7.52
N GLY A 53 -0.04 -27.64 6.87
CA GLY A 53 0.05 -26.32 7.48
C GLY A 53 0.85 -25.37 6.61
N GLY A 54 1.06 -24.13 7.09
CA GLY A 54 1.99 -23.20 6.46
C GLY A 54 3.45 -23.66 6.56
N PRO A 55 4.37 -23.01 5.82
CA PRO A 55 5.80 -23.30 5.90
C PRO A 55 6.30 -23.18 7.34
N CYS A 56 6.84 -24.27 7.90
CA CYS A 56 7.35 -24.30 9.27
C CYS A 56 8.70 -23.59 9.44
N ASP A 57 9.34 -23.26 8.32
CA ASP A 57 10.67 -22.66 8.20
C ASP A 57 10.62 -21.15 7.87
N SER A 58 9.44 -20.52 8.03
CA SER A 58 9.21 -19.10 7.78
C SER A 58 9.64 -18.15 8.90
N GLY A 59 10.13 -18.68 10.02
CA GLY A 59 10.46 -17.89 11.20
C GLY A 59 9.24 -17.24 11.86
N CYS A 60 9.49 -16.18 12.62
CA CYS A 60 8.51 -15.43 13.39
C CYS A 60 8.50 -13.93 13.01
N TYR A 61 7.52 -13.18 13.54
CA TYR A 61 7.24 -11.77 13.20
C TYR A 61 8.46 -10.87 13.00
N ASN A 62 9.45 -10.95 13.89
CA ASN A 62 10.58 -10.00 13.96
C ASN A 62 11.89 -10.56 13.40
N ASN A 63 11.87 -11.74 12.77
CA ASN A 63 13.06 -12.26 12.10
C ASN A 63 13.43 -11.40 10.88
N TRP A 64 14.69 -11.49 10.48
CA TRP A 64 15.13 -10.98 9.18
C TRP A 64 14.98 -12.07 8.11
N PRO A 65 14.89 -11.69 6.81
CA PRO A 65 14.72 -12.66 5.74
C PRO A 65 15.80 -13.74 5.74
N GLU A 66 17.06 -13.34 5.93
CA GLU A 66 18.22 -14.25 5.90
C GLU A 66 18.33 -15.15 7.15
N ASP A 67 17.55 -14.89 8.21
CA ASP A 67 17.48 -15.73 9.41
C ASP A 67 16.54 -16.93 9.23
N THR A 68 15.84 -17.01 8.10
CA THR A 68 14.80 -18.02 7.85
C THR A 68 15.15 -18.85 6.62
N ASP A 69 14.98 -20.17 6.72
CA ASP A 69 15.21 -21.06 5.57
C ASP A 69 14.16 -20.83 4.47
N PHE A 70 12.95 -20.39 4.82
CA PHE A 70 11.92 -20.08 3.84
C PHE A 70 12.20 -18.79 3.07
N PHE A 71 12.57 -17.67 3.70
CA PHE A 71 12.65 -16.35 3.04
C PHE A 71 14.06 -15.89 2.64
N ARG A 72 15.13 -16.58 3.06
CA ARG A 72 16.50 -16.23 2.62
C ARG A 72 16.63 -16.22 1.10
N ARG A 73 17.70 -15.60 0.61
CA ARG A 73 17.93 -15.36 -0.83
C ARG A 73 17.57 -16.51 -1.78
N ASP A 74 17.97 -17.74 -1.44
CA ASP A 74 17.70 -18.97 -2.20
C ASP A 74 16.94 -19.99 -1.32
N GLY A 75 15.92 -19.48 -0.60
CA GLY A 75 15.11 -20.22 0.37
C GLY A 75 13.88 -20.93 -0.20
N GLY A 76 13.08 -21.50 0.71
CA GLY A 76 11.86 -22.26 0.40
C GLY A 76 10.81 -21.51 -0.42
N TRP A 77 10.80 -20.17 -0.37
CA TRP A 77 9.88 -19.30 -1.14
C TRP A 77 9.95 -19.53 -2.66
N ASN A 78 11.09 -20.00 -3.18
CA ASN A 78 11.32 -20.28 -4.61
C ASN A 78 11.39 -21.79 -4.92
N SER A 79 10.84 -22.63 -4.03
CA SER A 79 10.69 -24.07 -4.25
C SER A 79 9.30 -24.39 -4.83
N PRO A 80 9.08 -25.59 -5.40
CA PRO A 80 7.75 -26.00 -5.85
C PRO A 80 6.67 -25.93 -4.76
N TYR A 81 7.04 -26.23 -3.50
CA TYR A 81 6.12 -26.08 -2.37
C TYR A 81 5.85 -24.60 -2.05
N GLY A 82 6.89 -23.77 -2.05
CA GLY A 82 6.76 -22.33 -1.82
C GLY A 82 5.86 -21.66 -2.86
N GLU A 83 6.04 -21.98 -4.14
CA GLU A 83 5.19 -21.50 -5.22
C GLU A 83 3.73 -21.92 -5.02
N PHE A 84 3.48 -23.19 -4.70
CA PHE A 84 2.14 -23.68 -4.38
C PHE A 84 1.50 -22.93 -3.20
N PHE A 85 2.23 -22.82 -2.08
CA PHE A 85 1.70 -22.23 -0.86
C PHE A 85 1.41 -20.72 -1.04
N LEU A 86 2.35 -19.98 -1.63
CA LEU A 86 2.22 -18.54 -1.86
C LEU A 86 1.13 -18.23 -2.89
N GLN A 87 0.99 -19.07 -3.94
CA GLN A 87 -0.10 -18.96 -4.89
C GLN A 87 -1.45 -19.18 -4.19
N TRP A 88 -1.60 -20.26 -3.42
CA TRP A 88 -2.82 -20.53 -2.64
C TRP A 88 -3.17 -19.39 -1.67
N TYR A 89 -2.19 -18.90 -0.91
CA TYR A 89 -2.41 -17.88 0.12
C TYR A 89 -2.82 -16.53 -0.48
N SER A 90 -2.17 -16.12 -1.57
CA SER A 90 -2.52 -14.90 -2.31
C SER A 90 -3.83 -15.03 -3.10
N ASP A 91 -4.12 -16.19 -3.69
CA ASP A 91 -5.40 -16.44 -4.38
C ASP A 91 -6.59 -16.38 -3.44
N LEU A 92 -6.45 -16.84 -2.18
CA LEU A 92 -7.50 -16.68 -1.18
C LEU A 92 -7.80 -15.21 -0.87
N LEU A 93 -6.77 -14.35 -0.85
CA LEU A 93 -6.94 -12.91 -0.66
C LEU A 93 -7.62 -12.26 -1.88
N LEU A 94 -7.21 -12.64 -3.10
CA LEU A 94 -7.86 -12.17 -4.34
C LEU A 94 -9.33 -12.60 -4.39
N ALA A 95 -9.63 -13.85 -4.08
CA ALA A 95 -11.00 -14.37 -4.03
C ALA A 95 -11.84 -13.69 -2.94
N HIS A 96 -11.22 -13.31 -1.81
CA HIS A 96 -11.88 -12.49 -0.79
C HIS A 96 -12.25 -11.11 -1.33
N GLY A 97 -11.31 -10.42 -1.98
CA GLY A 97 -11.54 -9.13 -2.63
C GLY A 97 -12.67 -9.21 -3.66
N GLU A 98 -12.63 -10.20 -4.54
CA GLU A 98 -13.64 -10.46 -5.57
C GLU A 98 -15.06 -10.51 -4.99
N ARG A 99 -15.27 -11.31 -3.94
CA ARG A 99 -16.61 -11.50 -3.34
C ARG A 99 -17.14 -10.20 -2.72
N ILE A 100 -16.27 -9.44 -2.05
CA ILE A 100 -16.66 -8.17 -1.44
C ILE A 100 -16.98 -7.13 -2.52
N LEU A 101 -16.13 -7.01 -3.53
CA LEU A 101 -16.31 -6.01 -4.59
C LEU A 101 -17.53 -6.32 -5.45
N ALA A 102 -17.78 -7.58 -5.79
CA ALA A 102 -19.01 -7.99 -6.49
C ALA A 102 -20.28 -7.60 -5.70
N SER A 103 -20.24 -7.75 -4.37
CA SER A 103 -21.35 -7.35 -3.50
C SER A 103 -21.51 -5.82 -3.44
N ALA A 104 -20.40 -5.09 -3.29
CA ALA A 104 -20.40 -3.63 -3.22
C ALA A 104 -20.87 -3.00 -4.55
N GLU A 105 -20.39 -3.52 -5.68
CA GLU A 105 -20.81 -3.11 -7.01
C GLU A 105 -22.33 -3.32 -7.18
N GLY A 106 -22.86 -4.48 -6.75
CA GLY A 106 -24.30 -4.75 -6.80
C GLY A 106 -25.14 -3.76 -6.00
N VAL A 107 -24.66 -3.34 -4.82
CA VAL A 107 -25.37 -2.38 -3.94
C VAL A 107 -25.29 -0.95 -4.47
N PHE A 108 -24.15 -0.54 -4.99
CA PHE A 108 -23.87 0.86 -5.34
C PHE A 108 -23.95 1.16 -6.84
N ARG A 109 -24.34 0.21 -7.69
CA ARG A 109 -24.37 0.34 -9.16
C ARG A 109 -25.08 1.60 -9.65
N GLU A 110 -26.22 1.96 -9.04
CA GLU A 110 -27.08 3.06 -9.49
C GLU A 110 -26.91 4.35 -8.68
N SER A 111 -26.02 4.37 -7.67
CA SER A 111 -25.88 5.55 -6.80
C SER A 111 -24.92 6.60 -7.34
N GLY A 112 -24.13 6.28 -8.38
CA GLY A 112 -23.10 7.17 -8.93
C GLY A 112 -21.85 7.33 -8.04
N VAL A 113 -21.79 6.66 -6.90
CA VAL A 113 -20.61 6.71 -6.01
C VAL A 113 -19.44 5.93 -6.60
N LYS A 114 -18.22 6.36 -6.31
CA LYS A 114 -17.00 5.63 -6.67
C LYS A 114 -16.62 4.68 -5.54
N ILE A 115 -16.38 3.42 -5.89
CA ILE A 115 -15.85 2.41 -4.96
C ILE A 115 -14.32 2.47 -5.06
N SER A 116 -13.65 2.52 -3.91
CA SER A 116 -12.19 2.40 -3.81
C SER A 116 -11.79 1.19 -2.97
N GLY A 117 -10.71 0.53 -3.37
CA GLY A 117 -10.09 -0.55 -2.63
C GLY A 117 -8.71 -0.12 -2.16
N LYS A 118 -8.42 -0.29 -0.87
CA LYS A 118 -7.13 0.12 -0.29
C LYS A 118 -6.13 -1.04 -0.32
N VAL A 119 -4.94 -0.78 -0.84
CA VAL A 119 -3.79 -1.70 -0.86
C VAL A 119 -2.68 -1.10 -0.01
N ALA A 120 -2.14 -1.89 0.92
CA ALA A 120 -1.09 -1.48 1.84
C ALA A 120 0.27 -1.33 1.13
N GLY A 121 1.03 -0.30 1.50
CA GLY A 121 2.39 -0.03 1.01
C GLY A 121 3.42 -0.73 1.89
N ILE A 122 3.73 -1.97 1.58
CA ILE A 122 4.66 -2.79 2.36
C ILE A 122 6.05 -2.65 1.76
N HIS A 123 6.74 -1.58 2.16
CA HIS A 123 7.98 -1.17 1.52
C HIS A 123 9.24 -1.81 2.11
N TRP A 124 9.18 -2.35 3.33
CA TRP A 124 10.34 -3.00 3.96
C TRP A 124 10.58 -4.38 3.36
N HIS A 125 11.86 -4.75 3.28
CA HIS A 125 12.36 -5.93 2.60
C HIS A 125 12.02 -6.04 1.11
N TYR A 126 11.43 -5.01 0.49
CA TYR A 126 11.19 -4.96 -0.96
C TYR A 126 12.49 -5.14 -1.76
N GLY A 127 13.62 -4.65 -1.25
CA GLY A 127 14.93 -4.85 -1.88
C GLY A 127 15.50 -6.28 -1.76
N SER A 128 14.85 -7.19 -1.04
CA SER A 128 15.22 -8.61 -0.99
C SER A 128 14.72 -9.36 -2.24
N ARG A 129 15.08 -10.64 -2.42
CA ARG A 129 14.54 -11.43 -3.55
C ARG A 129 13.15 -11.99 -3.27
N SER A 130 12.91 -12.34 -2.01
CA SER A 130 11.69 -12.99 -1.53
C SER A 130 10.57 -12.01 -1.21
N HIS A 131 10.88 -10.74 -0.91
CA HIS A 131 9.88 -9.73 -0.52
C HIS A 131 8.99 -10.21 0.65
N PRO A 132 9.56 -10.71 1.75
CA PRO A 132 8.84 -11.53 2.73
C PRO A 132 7.69 -10.81 3.42
N ALA A 133 7.82 -9.51 3.66
CA ALA A 133 6.74 -8.73 4.27
C ALA A 133 5.52 -8.63 3.35
N GLU A 134 5.73 -8.52 2.04
CA GLU A 134 4.66 -8.57 1.04
C GLU A 134 4.04 -9.96 1.00
N LEU A 135 4.88 -11.01 0.99
CA LEU A 135 4.42 -12.41 0.99
C LEU A 135 3.53 -12.73 2.20
N THR A 136 3.96 -12.37 3.42
CA THR A 136 3.20 -12.65 4.64
C THR A 136 1.88 -11.88 4.68
N ALA A 137 1.84 -10.67 4.11
CA ALA A 137 0.62 -9.88 3.96
C ALA A 137 -0.33 -10.39 2.87
N GLY A 138 0.11 -11.34 2.04
CA GLY A 138 -0.68 -11.98 0.99
C GLY A 138 -0.45 -11.43 -0.41
N TYR A 139 0.46 -10.47 -0.56
CA TYR A 139 0.91 -10.00 -1.87
C TYR A 139 2.01 -10.92 -2.34
N TYR A 140 1.70 -11.83 -3.26
CA TYR A 140 2.71 -12.73 -3.83
C TYR A 140 3.58 -12.00 -4.87
N ASN A 141 4.28 -10.96 -4.40
CA ASN A 141 5.27 -10.19 -5.12
C ASN A 141 6.65 -10.78 -4.81
N THR A 142 7.48 -10.97 -5.82
CA THR A 142 8.87 -11.39 -5.66
C THR A 142 9.70 -10.75 -6.76
N ARG A 143 11.03 -10.96 -6.75
CA ARG A 143 11.88 -10.55 -7.86
C ARG A 143 11.44 -11.11 -9.23
N PHE A 144 10.70 -12.21 -9.28
CA PHE A 144 10.30 -12.89 -10.52
C PHE A 144 8.82 -12.76 -10.86
N ARG A 145 8.00 -12.20 -9.95
CA ARG A 145 6.54 -12.19 -10.08
C ARG A 145 5.98 -10.87 -9.61
N ASP A 146 5.16 -10.25 -10.47
CA ASP A 146 4.36 -9.08 -10.09
C ASP A 146 3.15 -9.52 -9.27
N GLY A 147 3.19 -9.22 -7.96
CA GLY A 147 2.10 -9.53 -7.04
C GLY A 147 0.92 -8.54 -7.08
N TYR A 148 1.11 -7.35 -7.67
CA TYR A 148 0.12 -6.27 -7.67
C TYR A 148 -0.75 -6.28 -8.92
N LEU A 149 -0.25 -6.75 -10.06
CA LEU A 149 -1.04 -6.86 -11.29
C LEU A 149 -2.32 -7.70 -11.14
N PRO A 150 -2.33 -8.87 -10.45
CA PRO A 150 -3.58 -9.60 -10.19
C PRO A 150 -4.60 -8.80 -9.37
N ILE A 151 -4.14 -8.00 -8.39
CA ILE A 151 -5.00 -7.13 -7.58
C ILE A 151 -5.59 -6.02 -8.46
N ALA A 152 -4.74 -5.35 -9.25
CA ALA A 152 -5.18 -4.31 -10.18
C ALA A 152 -6.20 -4.85 -11.21
N ASN A 153 -5.97 -6.03 -11.78
CA ASN A 153 -6.93 -6.66 -12.69
C ASN A 153 -8.28 -6.96 -12.02
N MET A 154 -8.26 -7.42 -10.77
CA MET A 154 -9.49 -7.64 -9.99
C MET A 154 -10.24 -6.32 -9.73
N PHE A 155 -9.54 -5.24 -9.38
CA PHE A 155 -10.15 -3.92 -9.21
C PHE A 155 -10.72 -3.37 -10.53
N GLY A 156 -9.99 -3.54 -11.65
CA GLY A 156 -10.43 -3.11 -12.97
C GLY A 156 -11.72 -3.79 -13.42
N ARG A 157 -11.88 -5.10 -13.15
CA ARG A 157 -13.12 -5.84 -13.44
C ARG A 157 -14.34 -5.30 -12.71
N HIS A 158 -14.16 -4.66 -11.55
CA HIS A 158 -15.25 -4.07 -10.75
C HIS A 158 -15.33 -2.54 -10.85
N GLY A 159 -14.54 -1.90 -11.72
CA GLY A 159 -14.52 -0.43 -11.84
C GLY A 159 -14.09 0.29 -10.56
N VAL A 160 -13.23 -0.36 -9.75
CA VAL A 160 -12.77 0.13 -8.44
C VAL A 160 -11.52 0.97 -8.60
N VAL A 161 -11.45 2.08 -7.86
CA VAL A 161 -10.24 2.91 -7.75
C VAL A 161 -9.23 2.22 -6.82
N LEU A 162 -7.98 2.07 -7.27
CA LEU A 162 -6.90 1.55 -6.42
C LEU A 162 -6.39 2.69 -5.54
N ASN A 163 -6.61 2.58 -4.23
CA ASN A 163 -6.08 3.53 -3.25
C ASN A 163 -4.81 2.95 -2.60
N PHE A 164 -3.68 3.64 -2.76
CA PHE A 164 -2.37 3.16 -2.30
C PHE A 164 -1.76 4.11 -1.25
N THR A 165 -1.09 3.55 -0.25
CA THR A 165 -0.43 4.31 0.83
C THR A 165 1.08 4.47 0.56
N CYS A 166 1.81 5.13 1.47
CA CYS A 166 3.26 5.42 1.40
C CYS A 166 3.68 6.42 0.32
N ILE A 167 2.72 7.17 -0.25
CA ILE A 167 2.94 8.10 -1.37
C ILE A 167 3.98 9.19 -1.04
N GLU A 168 4.16 9.52 0.24
CA GLU A 168 5.07 10.54 0.73
C GLU A 168 6.50 10.06 0.97
N MET A 169 6.73 8.75 1.02
CA MET A 169 8.00 8.18 1.46
C MET A 169 9.07 8.22 0.37
N LYS A 170 10.33 8.36 0.80
CA LYS A 170 11.52 8.22 -0.05
C LYS A 170 12.45 7.14 0.46
N ASP A 171 13.20 6.52 -0.46
CA ASP A 171 14.10 5.42 -0.14
C ASP A 171 15.23 5.87 0.82
N TYR A 172 15.77 7.08 0.63
CA TYR A 172 16.86 7.59 1.48
C TYR A 172 16.44 7.92 2.92
N GLU A 173 15.13 8.04 3.19
CA GLU A 173 14.61 8.28 4.54
C GLU A 173 14.51 6.97 5.35
N GLN A 174 14.71 5.82 4.71
CA GLN A 174 14.53 4.51 5.31
C GLN A 174 15.85 3.97 5.89
N VAL A 175 15.75 3.12 6.91
CA VAL A 175 16.92 2.44 7.47
C VAL A 175 17.50 1.44 6.44
N PRO A 176 18.79 1.52 6.09
CA PRO A 176 19.36 0.68 5.02
C PRO A 176 19.20 -0.82 5.24
N GLU A 177 19.27 -1.26 6.49
CA GLU A 177 19.19 -2.66 6.88
C GLU A 177 17.84 -3.26 6.49
N ALA A 178 16.75 -2.49 6.61
CA ALA A 178 15.40 -2.90 6.25
C ALA A 178 15.24 -3.22 4.77
N ARG A 179 16.18 -2.80 3.90
CA ARG A 179 16.08 -2.90 2.44
C ARG A 179 14.75 -2.34 1.93
N CYS A 180 14.33 -1.22 2.50
CA CYS A 180 13.12 -0.56 2.07
C CYS A 180 13.27 0.00 0.66
N SER A 181 12.19 -0.01 -0.11
CA SER A 181 12.15 0.77 -1.36
C SER A 181 10.73 1.24 -1.68
N PRO A 182 10.16 2.18 -0.90
CA PRO A 182 8.85 2.75 -1.18
C PRO A 182 8.74 3.34 -2.60
N GLU A 183 9.81 3.94 -3.14
CA GLU A 183 9.76 4.56 -4.47
C GLU A 183 9.60 3.53 -5.60
N ASN A 184 10.34 2.41 -5.52
CA ASN A 184 10.19 1.32 -6.49
C ASN A 184 8.87 0.56 -6.31
N LEU A 185 8.40 0.42 -5.06
CA LEU A 185 7.10 -0.17 -4.78
C LEU A 185 5.95 0.64 -5.40
N ILE A 186 5.92 1.96 -5.18
CA ILE A 186 4.94 2.87 -5.79
C ILE A 186 4.97 2.74 -7.31
N LYS A 187 6.18 2.74 -7.90
CA LYS A 187 6.35 2.56 -9.34
C LYS A 187 5.74 1.25 -9.84
N GLN A 188 5.99 0.13 -9.16
CA GLN A 188 5.43 -1.16 -9.54
C GLN A 188 3.90 -1.15 -9.48
N VAL A 189 3.31 -0.63 -8.40
CA VAL A 189 1.85 -0.59 -8.22
C VAL A 189 1.18 0.29 -9.27
N ILE A 190 1.76 1.43 -9.60
CA ILE A 190 1.23 2.32 -10.65
C ILE A 190 1.32 1.66 -12.03
N LEU A 191 2.43 0.98 -12.36
CA LEU A 191 2.54 0.24 -13.62
C LEU A 191 1.52 -0.90 -13.71
N ALA A 192 1.25 -1.59 -12.61
CA ALA A 192 0.19 -2.59 -12.52
C ALA A 192 -1.20 -1.98 -12.74
N ALA A 193 -1.51 -0.84 -12.10
CA ALA A 193 -2.77 -0.12 -12.27
C ALA A 193 -2.97 0.38 -13.70
N ARG A 194 -1.91 0.97 -14.31
CA ARG A 194 -1.88 1.38 -15.72
C ARG A 194 -2.23 0.23 -16.65
N LYS A 195 -1.56 -0.92 -16.47
CA LYS A 195 -1.79 -2.12 -17.28
C LYS A 195 -3.21 -2.66 -17.15
N ALA A 196 -3.84 -2.49 -15.98
CA ALA A 196 -5.21 -2.90 -15.72
C ALA A 196 -6.26 -1.82 -16.05
N GLY A 197 -5.86 -0.62 -16.47
CA GLY A 197 -6.77 0.50 -16.73
C GLY A 197 -7.48 1.03 -15.47
N VAL A 198 -6.85 0.92 -14.30
CA VAL A 198 -7.45 1.26 -13.01
C VAL A 198 -7.02 2.67 -12.57
N PRO A 199 -7.96 3.57 -12.23
CA PRO A 199 -7.62 4.86 -11.63
C PRO A 199 -6.94 4.68 -10.27
N VAL A 200 -5.97 5.54 -9.98
CA VAL A 200 -5.20 5.49 -8.74
C VAL A 200 -5.54 6.68 -7.85
N ALA A 201 -5.78 6.40 -6.57
CA ALA A 201 -5.81 7.36 -5.48
C ALA A 201 -4.66 7.08 -4.51
N GLY A 202 -4.32 8.08 -3.69
CA GLY A 202 -3.18 8.00 -2.79
C GLY A 202 -3.47 8.42 -1.35
N GLU A 203 -2.67 7.90 -0.42
CA GLU A 203 -2.59 8.32 0.98
C GLU A 203 -1.13 8.42 1.41
N ASN A 204 -0.82 9.33 2.33
CA ASN A 204 0.44 9.24 3.08
C ASN A 204 0.31 8.20 4.21
N ALA A 205 1.38 7.43 4.46
CA ALA A 205 1.38 6.39 5.48
C ALA A 205 1.63 6.96 6.89
N LEU A 206 2.53 7.94 7.00
CA LEU A 206 2.92 8.57 8.26
C LEU A 206 2.51 10.05 8.29
N PRO A 207 2.17 10.60 9.47
CA PRO A 207 1.88 12.02 9.59
C PRO A 207 3.15 12.84 9.32
N ARG A 208 3.17 13.52 8.17
CA ARG A 208 4.29 14.35 7.71
C ARG A 208 3.75 15.74 7.35
N PHE A 209 4.44 16.78 7.83
CA PHE A 209 4.05 18.18 7.61
C PHE A 209 5.17 19.00 6.94
N ASP A 210 6.27 18.35 6.60
CA ASP A 210 7.42 18.96 5.94
C ASP A 210 7.27 19.02 4.43
N GLU A 211 7.91 20.04 3.85
CA GLU A 211 7.95 20.26 2.40
C GLU A 211 8.47 19.06 1.60
N GLY A 212 9.40 18.28 2.16
CA GLY A 212 9.97 17.09 1.52
C GLY A 212 8.90 16.06 1.17
N ALA A 213 8.04 15.73 2.15
CA ALA A 213 6.91 14.84 1.98
C ALA A 213 5.88 15.38 0.98
N TYR A 214 5.51 16.67 1.09
CA TYR A 214 4.56 17.29 0.16
C TYR A 214 5.06 17.31 -1.29
N ARG A 215 6.34 17.63 -1.52
CA ARG A 215 6.95 17.59 -2.85
C ARG A 215 6.97 16.16 -3.41
N GLN A 216 7.21 15.16 -2.57
CA GLN A 216 7.15 13.75 -2.99
C GLN A 216 5.72 13.34 -3.38
N ILE A 217 4.71 13.72 -2.61
CA ILE A 217 3.30 13.48 -2.95
C ILE A 217 2.94 14.14 -4.28
N LEU A 218 3.34 15.40 -4.48
CA LEU A 218 3.10 16.14 -5.73
C LEU A 218 3.80 15.51 -6.94
N PHE A 219 4.99 14.94 -6.74
CA PHE A 219 5.69 14.20 -7.79
C PHE A 219 4.94 12.91 -8.13
N ASN A 220 4.61 12.11 -7.11
CA ASN A 220 3.93 10.83 -7.27
C ASN A 220 2.48 10.99 -7.76
N SER A 221 1.80 12.11 -7.50
CA SER A 221 0.43 12.35 -7.97
C SER A 221 0.31 12.50 -9.48
N ARG A 222 1.41 12.78 -10.18
CA ARG A 222 1.46 12.76 -11.65
C ARG A 222 1.41 11.35 -12.21
N LEU A 223 1.75 10.35 -11.39
CA LEU A 223 1.80 8.94 -11.74
C LEU A 223 2.68 8.66 -12.96
N THR A 224 3.72 9.46 -13.19
CA THR A 224 4.67 9.36 -14.31
C THR A 224 6.09 9.12 -13.81
N PHE A 225 6.90 8.39 -14.57
CA PHE A 225 8.29 8.09 -14.23
C PHE A 225 9.26 8.66 -15.26
N HIS A 226 10.49 8.95 -14.83
CA HIS A 226 11.53 9.49 -15.71
C HIS A 226 11.88 8.56 -16.88
N ASP A 227 11.72 7.25 -16.69
CA ASP A 227 11.97 6.22 -17.69
C ASP A 227 10.69 5.73 -18.38
N ASP A 228 9.57 6.45 -18.25
CA ASP A 228 8.37 6.17 -19.03
C ASP A 228 8.63 6.43 -20.53
N PRO A 229 8.15 5.56 -21.43
CA PRO A 229 8.11 5.89 -22.85
C PRO A 229 7.23 7.13 -23.05
N HIS A 230 7.73 8.11 -23.80
CA HIS A 230 7.13 9.44 -24.01
C HIS A 230 5.68 9.47 -24.56
N GLU A 231 5.06 8.32 -24.82
CA GLU A 231 3.72 8.20 -25.43
C GLU A 231 2.63 7.63 -24.49
N ALA A 232 2.98 7.15 -23.29
CA ALA A 232 1.98 6.59 -22.37
C ALA A 232 1.27 7.70 -21.57
N SER A 233 0.17 8.24 -22.09
CA SER A 233 -0.71 9.13 -21.30
C SER A 233 -1.48 8.30 -20.28
N PHE A 234 -1.12 8.40 -19.00
CA PHE A 234 -1.93 7.91 -17.89
C PHE A 234 -2.49 9.11 -17.13
N GLU A 235 -3.77 9.03 -16.76
CA GLU A 235 -4.40 10.09 -15.99
C GLU A 235 -3.65 10.28 -14.65
N PRO A 236 -3.46 11.52 -14.19
CA PRO A 236 -2.95 11.79 -12.86
C PRO A 236 -3.82 11.14 -11.77
N MET A 237 -3.26 11.08 -10.56
CA MET A 237 -3.95 10.58 -9.38
C MET A 237 -5.30 11.26 -9.20
N CYS A 238 -6.38 10.47 -9.15
CA CYS A 238 -7.74 11.01 -9.16
C CYS A 238 -8.17 11.58 -7.80
N ALA A 239 -7.49 11.18 -6.72
CA ALA A 239 -7.71 11.70 -5.37
C ALA A 239 -6.49 11.45 -4.49
N PHE A 240 -6.25 12.35 -3.55
CA PHE A 240 -5.30 12.14 -2.46
C PHE A 240 -5.99 12.40 -1.12
N THR A 241 -5.81 11.49 -0.16
CA THR A 241 -6.36 11.61 1.19
C THR A 241 -5.22 11.79 2.19
N PHE A 242 -5.18 12.94 2.86
CA PHE A 242 -4.13 13.25 3.82
C PHE A 242 -4.41 12.62 5.20
N LEU A 243 -3.46 11.85 5.71
CA LEU A 243 -3.45 11.23 7.03
C LEU A 243 -2.59 12.07 8.00
N ARG A 244 -3.14 12.77 8.98
CA ARG A 244 -4.56 12.96 9.32
C ARG A 244 -4.71 14.36 9.89
N MET A 245 -5.92 14.90 9.80
CA MET A 245 -6.31 16.06 10.60
C MET A 245 -5.95 15.85 12.08
N SER A 246 -5.18 16.80 12.63
CA SER A 246 -4.70 16.78 14.01
C SER A 246 -4.36 18.20 14.44
N GLN A 247 -4.19 18.43 15.74
CA GLN A 247 -3.73 19.73 16.23
C GLN A 247 -2.40 20.16 15.60
N ASN A 248 -1.50 19.21 15.33
CA ASN A 248 -0.21 19.48 14.67
C ASN A 248 -0.39 20.03 13.26
N LEU A 249 -1.37 19.54 12.48
CA LEU A 249 -1.67 20.06 11.14
C LEU A 249 -2.04 21.54 11.19
N PHE A 250 -2.75 21.96 12.23
CA PHE A 250 -3.30 23.30 12.40
C PHE A 250 -2.34 24.28 13.09
N GLN A 251 -1.10 23.87 13.39
CA GLN A 251 -0.06 24.81 13.81
C GLN A 251 0.32 25.72 12.64
N GLY A 252 0.63 27.00 12.91
CA GLY A 252 0.78 28.04 11.88
C GLY A 252 1.63 27.63 10.67
N ASP A 253 2.88 27.22 10.89
CA ASP A 253 3.81 26.86 9.82
C ASP A 253 3.38 25.60 9.06
N ASN A 254 2.81 24.60 9.77
CA ASN A 254 2.31 23.37 9.16
C ASN A 254 1.07 23.64 8.31
N TRP A 255 0.18 24.51 8.79
CA TRP A 255 -1.04 24.90 8.08
C TRP A 255 -0.70 25.68 6.81
N GLN A 256 0.24 26.63 6.87
CA GLN A 256 0.71 27.36 5.70
C GLN A 256 1.29 26.42 4.63
N GLN A 257 2.14 25.46 5.04
CA GLN A 257 2.68 24.46 4.11
C GLN A 257 1.59 23.56 3.54
N PHE A 258 0.63 23.13 4.36
CA PHE A 258 -0.49 22.30 3.92
C PHE A 258 -1.40 23.04 2.91
N VAL A 259 -1.71 24.31 3.15
CA VAL A 259 -2.48 25.14 2.22
C VAL A 259 -1.76 25.27 0.87
N SER A 260 -0.45 25.53 0.89
CA SER A 260 0.38 25.57 -0.33
C SER A 260 0.36 24.23 -1.06
N PHE A 261 0.50 23.11 -0.33
CA PHE A 261 0.41 21.76 -0.87
C PHE A 261 -0.94 21.50 -1.56
N VAL A 262 -2.06 21.85 -0.92
CA VAL A 262 -3.41 21.68 -1.48
C VAL A 262 -3.59 22.51 -2.77
N GLN A 263 -3.08 23.74 -2.80
CA GLN A 263 -3.13 24.58 -4.00
C GLN A 263 -2.33 23.98 -5.17
N GLN A 264 -1.14 23.43 -4.89
CA GLN A 264 -0.32 22.77 -5.91
C GLN A 264 -0.96 21.46 -6.42
N MET A 265 -1.57 20.67 -5.52
CA MET A 265 -2.33 19.48 -5.90
C MET A 265 -3.50 19.84 -6.81
N ALA A 266 -4.28 20.87 -6.48
CA ALA A 266 -5.41 21.33 -7.28
C ALA A 266 -4.99 21.85 -8.68
N ALA A 267 -3.79 22.42 -8.79
CA ALA A 267 -3.26 22.89 -10.07
C ALA A 267 -2.61 21.78 -10.91
N GLY A 268 -2.37 20.58 -10.34
CA GLY A 268 -1.69 19.48 -11.01
C GLY A 268 -0.21 19.74 -11.33
N LYS A 269 0.40 20.78 -10.76
CA LYS A 269 1.80 21.17 -11.01
C LYS A 269 2.42 21.82 -9.78
N VAL A 270 3.74 21.66 -9.66
CA VAL A 270 4.54 22.44 -8.70
C VAL A 270 4.62 23.85 -9.28
N ILE A 271 3.97 24.81 -8.62
CA ILE A 271 3.96 26.22 -9.02
C ILE A 271 5.17 26.90 -8.37
N ASN A 272 5.75 27.90 -9.03
CA ASN A 272 6.85 28.70 -8.47
C ASN A 272 6.52 29.21 -7.05
N GLU A 273 7.46 29.02 -6.13
CA GLU A 273 7.30 29.28 -4.68
C GLU A 273 6.78 30.69 -4.36
N TRP A 274 7.17 31.70 -5.13
CA TRP A 274 6.81 33.10 -4.88
C TRP A 274 5.35 33.46 -5.23
N GLU A 275 4.71 32.80 -6.20
CA GLU A 275 3.30 33.05 -6.55
C GLU A 275 2.33 32.33 -5.59
N VAL A 276 2.77 31.21 -5.03
CA VAL A 276 1.98 30.41 -4.08
C VAL A 276 2.13 30.94 -2.66
N ALA A 277 3.31 31.39 -2.26
CA ALA A 277 3.57 31.88 -0.90
C ALA A 277 2.64 33.03 -0.49
N ASP A 278 2.44 34.03 -1.37
CA ASP A 278 1.55 35.15 -1.08
C ASP A 278 0.08 34.71 -0.97
N LYS A 279 -0.40 33.85 -1.88
CA LYS A 279 -1.78 33.35 -1.85
C LYS A 279 -2.04 32.38 -0.70
N ALA A 280 -1.07 31.53 -0.37
CA ALA A 280 -1.14 30.61 0.76
C ALA A 280 -1.07 31.36 2.08
N SER A 281 -0.25 32.41 2.19
CA SER A 281 -0.19 33.29 3.36
C SER A 281 -1.51 34.03 3.59
N VAL A 282 -2.11 34.59 2.53
CA VAL A 282 -3.43 35.24 2.60
C VAL A 282 -4.51 34.25 3.03
N LEU A 283 -4.60 33.07 2.39
CA LEU A 283 -5.62 32.08 2.73
C LEU A 283 -5.42 31.47 4.12
N ALA A 284 -4.16 31.24 4.54
CA ALA A 284 -3.83 30.79 5.88
C ALA A 284 -4.25 31.85 6.93
N HIS A 285 -4.07 33.14 6.62
CA HIS A 285 -4.54 34.23 7.47
C HIS A 285 -6.08 34.26 7.54
N GLU A 286 -6.77 34.13 6.40
CA GLU A 286 -8.25 34.13 6.32
C GLU A 286 -8.88 32.92 7.04
N THR A 287 -8.22 31.76 6.99
CA THR A 287 -8.69 30.53 7.64
C THR A 287 -8.30 30.43 9.11
N ASN A 288 -7.42 31.30 9.60
CA ASN A 288 -6.89 31.26 10.98
C ASN A 288 -7.98 31.18 12.07
N PRO A 289 -9.11 31.92 12.00
CA PRO A 289 -10.17 31.81 13.01
C PRO A 289 -10.79 30.40 13.08
N ILE A 290 -11.05 29.80 11.91
CA ILE A 290 -11.64 28.46 11.80
C ILE A 290 -10.62 27.39 12.20
N VAL A 291 -9.34 27.60 11.89
CA VAL A 291 -8.24 26.73 12.26
C VAL A 291 -8.06 26.68 13.78
N GLN A 292 -8.16 27.83 14.47
CA GLN A 292 -8.13 27.87 15.93
C GLN A 292 -9.31 27.13 16.55
N GLU A 293 -10.52 27.31 16.02
CA GLU A 293 -11.71 26.58 16.44
C GLU A 293 -11.55 25.06 16.24
N ALA A 294 -11.07 24.64 15.06
CA ALA A 294 -10.82 23.23 14.76
C ALA A 294 -9.73 22.62 15.66
N ALA A 295 -8.65 23.37 15.94
CA ALA A 295 -7.60 22.94 16.85
C ALA A 295 -8.13 22.76 18.29
N SER A 296 -9.00 23.66 18.76
CA SER A 296 -9.67 23.55 20.07
C SER A 296 -10.71 22.42 20.13
N ALA A 297 -11.32 22.02 19.02
CA ALA A 297 -12.26 20.90 18.99
C ALA A 297 -11.56 19.53 18.99
N LEU A 298 -10.25 19.49 18.76
CA LEU A 298 -9.43 18.27 18.71
C LEU A 298 -8.66 17.99 20.00
N THR A 299 -8.80 18.85 21.02
CA THR A 299 -8.32 18.62 22.40
C THR A 299 -9.32 17.86 23.24
#